data_AF-A0A348XKW9-F1
#
_entry.id   AF-A0A348XKW9-F1
#
_cell.length_a   1.000
_cell.length_b   1.000
_cell.length_c   1.000
_cell.angle_alpha   90.00
_cell.angle_beta   90.00
_cell.angle_gamma   90.00
#
_symmetry.space_group_name_H-M   'P 1'
#
loop_
_entity.id
_entity.type
_entity.pdbx_description
1 polymer ?
#
loop_
_entity_poly.entity_id
_entity_poly.type
_entity_poly.pdbx_seq_one_letter_code
_entity_poly.pdbx_strand_id
1 'polypeptide(L)'
;MNSARHCLTRQRNPRRSTPCQIADTTKRFSAAGKSISHSCVNLSALALLQNDSGLAMYLDFLCRGTLPELETRFSVVSCTAACNEAVVAHNLEPVAAHLICRAIGAAALLSPLLNDTERFTIRWEYPGVLNSIMADIGADCDLRALINPASIGEGVESLDKLFGEAGTVAVTKSDQPTGRVLASGTSEAVLHDVVEDLAHHFAVSDQLETALAVLVQFAPDPARPVRQCYGIMLQAMPDCDLEQFDDLRKRLLAPEVRSILEAGERDEDFASEVLNALTHDLDCSCQLYPGPAPVYRCGCSHDSSVAMLQTLPVAERDEIRSSGEAVRVRCHFCAKTYEIAPGDVP
;
A
#
# COMPACT_ATOMS: atom_id res chain seq x y z
N MET A 1 14.95 27.73 -65.66
CA MET A 1 16.05 27.11 -66.44
C MET A 1 16.45 25.81 -65.75
N ASN A 2 16.80 24.76 -66.51
CA ASN A 2 17.42 23.46 -66.18
C ASN A 2 17.18 22.81 -64.79
N SER A 3 16.66 21.58 -64.63
CA SER A 3 17.07 20.27 -65.21
C SER A 3 18.41 19.72 -64.68
N ALA A 4 18.64 18.43 -64.37
CA ALA A 4 17.81 17.28 -63.93
C ALA A 4 18.71 16.02 -63.74
N ARG A 5 18.30 15.10 -62.83
CA ARG A 5 18.48 13.60 -62.87
C ARG A 5 19.86 12.88 -62.80
N HIS A 6 19.80 11.73 -62.09
CA HIS A 6 20.62 10.49 -62.20
C HIS A 6 22.08 10.53 -61.68
N CYS A 7 22.73 9.42 -61.26
CA CYS A 7 22.50 7.96 -61.35
C CYS A 7 22.83 7.30 -59.96
N LEU A 8 22.24 6.20 -59.43
CA LEU A 8 22.15 4.78 -59.89
C LEU A 8 23.55 4.16 -60.17
N THR A 9 24.01 3.04 -59.61
CA THR A 9 23.41 1.94 -58.80
C THR A 9 24.35 1.58 -57.61
N ARG A 10 24.50 0.39 -56.95
CA ARG A 10 24.13 -1.03 -57.21
C ARG A 10 24.04 -1.87 -55.91
N GLN A 11 23.88 -3.19 -56.07
CA GLN A 11 23.54 -4.22 -55.07
C GLN A 11 24.76 -5.10 -54.68
N ARG A 12 24.80 -5.66 -53.44
CA ARG A 12 24.56 -7.11 -53.14
C ARG A 12 24.85 -7.53 -51.68
N ASN A 13 24.06 -8.50 -51.20
CA ASN A 13 24.20 -9.33 -49.97
C ASN A 13 24.88 -10.69 -50.38
N PRO A 14 25.13 -11.77 -49.55
CA PRO A 14 24.67 -12.06 -48.17
C PRO A 14 25.60 -12.86 -47.17
N ARG A 15 25.15 -12.97 -45.91
CA ARG A 15 25.26 -14.11 -44.93
C ARG A 15 26.60 -14.80 -44.58
N ARG A 16 26.94 -14.77 -43.27
CA ARG A 16 27.47 -15.85 -42.35
C ARG A 16 27.48 -15.24 -40.93
N SER A 17 26.98 -15.76 -39.79
CA SER A 17 26.70 -17.10 -39.21
C SER A 17 27.76 -17.62 -38.21
N THR A 18 27.55 -17.33 -36.91
CA THR A 18 28.02 -18.05 -35.69
C THR A 18 29.53 -18.19 -35.39
N PRO A 19 29.96 -18.44 -34.12
CA PRO A 19 29.29 -18.28 -32.82
C PRO A 19 30.14 -17.57 -31.72
N CYS A 20 29.52 -17.44 -30.53
CA CYS A 20 30.10 -17.30 -29.18
C CYS A 20 31.62 -17.43 -28.97
N GLN A 21 32.20 -16.48 -28.21
CA GLN A 21 33.23 -16.77 -27.21
C GLN A 21 32.97 -15.98 -25.91
N ILE A 22 33.04 -16.68 -24.78
CA ILE A 22 33.10 -16.12 -23.42
C ILE A 22 34.55 -15.68 -23.17
N ALA A 23 34.76 -14.55 -22.50
CA ALA A 23 36.08 -14.06 -22.13
C ALA A 23 36.17 -13.76 -20.63
N ASP A 24 36.85 -14.62 -19.89
CA ASP A 24 37.23 -14.40 -18.49
C ASP A 24 38.13 -13.16 -18.35
N THR A 25 37.77 -12.25 -17.45
CA THR A 25 38.70 -11.24 -16.92
C THR A 25 38.64 -11.16 -15.39
N THR A 26 38.84 -12.29 -14.73
CA THR A 26 39.19 -12.34 -13.31
C THR A 26 40.56 -11.67 -13.06
N LYS A 27 40.56 -10.38 -12.70
CA LYS A 27 41.74 -9.69 -12.17
C LYS A 27 41.58 -9.40 -10.68
N ARG A 28 42.55 -9.89 -9.90
CA ARG A 28 42.58 -9.84 -8.44
C ARG A 28 42.70 -8.39 -7.94
N PHE A 29 41.82 -8.01 -7.03
CA PHE A 29 42.17 -7.08 -5.95
C PHE A 29 42.13 -7.87 -4.64
N SER A 30 43.28 -7.98 -3.98
CA SER A 30 43.41 -8.61 -2.67
C SER A 30 43.65 -7.53 -1.62
N ALA A 31 42.57 -7.07 -1.00
CA ALA A 31 42.57 -6.29 0.24
C ALA A 31 41.71 -7.04 1.28
N ALA A 32 42.03 -6.92 2.55
CA ALA A 32 41.48 -7.78 3.61
C ALA A 32 40.06 -7.34 4.04
N GLY A 33 39.05 -7.64 3.23
CA GLY A 33 37.66 -7.64 3.66
C GLY A 33 37.35 -8.85 4.53
N LYS A 34 36.71 -8.66 5.68
CA LYS A 34 36.01 -9.76 6.37
C LYS A 34 34.87 -10.24 5.47
N SER A 35 34.63 -11.55 5.42
CA SER A 35 33.52 -12.11 4.65
C SER A 35 32.18 -11.76 5.33
N ILE A 36 31.38 -10.90 4.69
CA ILE A 36 29.97 -10.72 5.04
C ILE A 36 29.25 -12.06 4.82
N SER A 37 28.56 -12.55 5.85
CA SER A 37 27.77 -13.78 5.75
C SER A 37 26.43 -13.50 5.07
N HIS A 38 26.43 -13.50 3.73
CA HIS A 38 25.21 -13.41 2.92
C HIS A 38 24.36 -14.69 3.05
N SER A 39 23.65 -14.84 4.18
CA SER A 39 22.84 -16.03 4.50
C SER A 39 21.41 -15.72 4.96
N CYS A 40 20.99 -14.45 5.00
CA CYS A 40 19.73 -14.05 5.62
C CYS A 40 18.48 -14.10 4.71
N VAL A 41 18.62 -14.40 3.41
CA VAL A 41 17.49 -14.41 2.46
C VAL A 41 17.47 -15.73 1.70
N ASN A 42 16.39 -16.50 1.86
CA ASN A 42 16.06 -17.66 1.04
C ASN A 42 14.54 -17.86 1.04
N LEU A 43 13.82 -16.88 0.48
CA LEU A 43 12.35 -16.77 0.45
C LEU A 43 11.73 -17.63 -0.68
N SER A 44 12.19 -18.88 -0.82
CA SER A 44 11.93 -19.71 -2.00
C SER A 44 10.58 -20.44 -1.97
N ALA A 45 9.48 -19.78 -1.54
CA ALA A 45 8.26 -20.49 -1.11
C ALA A 45 6.90 -19.80 -1.34
N LEU A 46 6.70 -19.05 -2.42
CA LEU A 46 5.35 -18.64 -2.88
C LEU A 46 5.20 -18.76 -4.40
N ALA A 47 3.96 -18.91 -4.88
CA ALA A 47 3.66 -19.38 -6.23
C ALA A 47 2.99 -18.30 -7.11
N LEU A 48 3.50 -18.12 -8.34
CA LEU A 48 2.87 -17.30 -9.37
C LEU A 48 1.48 -17.85 -9.71
N LEU A 49 0.42 -17.10 -9.41
CA LEU A 49 -0.91 -17.38 -9.93
C LEU A 49 -1.02 -16.81 -11.35
N GLN A 50 -1.27 -17.67 -12.33
CA GLN A 50 -1.65 -17.26 -13.68
C GLN A 50 -3.18 -17.27 -13.77
N ASN A 51 -3.76 -16.25 -14.41
CA ASN A 51 -5.18 -16.27 -14.78
C ASN A 51 -5.36 -16.85 -16.20
N ASP A 52 -6.62 -17.05 -16.62
CA ASP A 52 -6.96 -17.60 -17.94
C ASP A 52 -6.50 -16.74 -19.14
N SER A 53 -6.06 -15.49 -18.92
CA SER A 53 -5.47 -14.64 -19.96
C SER A 53 -3.93 -14.70 -20.02
N GLY A 54 -3.29 -15.55 -19.22
CA GLY A 54 -1.85 -15.81 -19.25
C GLY A 54 -0.99 -14.68 -18.66
N LEU A 55 -1.62 -13.71 -17.98
CA LEU A 55 -0.92 -12.70 -17.20
C LEU A 55 -0.48 -13.29 -15.86
N ALA A 56 0.78 -13.03 -15.48
CA ALA A 56 1.25 -13.31 -14.13
C ALA A 56 0.54 -12.37 -13.16
N MET A 57 -0.12 -12.94 -12.14
CA MET A 57 -0.64 -12.19 -11.01
C MET A 57 0.39 -12.31 -9.88
N TYR A 58 1.14 -11.24 -9.66
CA TYR A 58 1.99 -11.12 -8.48
C TYR A 58 1.09 -11.07 -7.25
N LEU A 59 1.45 -11.85 -6.24
CA LEU A 59 0.71 -11.89 -4.99
C LEU A 59 1.05 -10.65 -4.16
N ASP A 60 0.03 -10.10 -3.49
CA ASP A 60 0.24 -9.18 -2.40
C ASP A 60 0.97 -9.92 -1.27
N PHE A 61 1.90 -9.24 -0.60
CA PHE A 61 2.75 -9.83 0.43
C PHE A 61 3.08 -8.81 1.51
N LEU A 62 3.43 -9.32 2.70
CA LEU A 62 3.92 -8.54 3.81
C LEU A 62 5.16 -9.23 4.37
N CYS A 63 6.26 -8.50 4.51
CA CYS A 63 7.43 -8.90 5.28
C CYS A 63 7.57 -7.97 6.48
N ARG A 64 8.08 -8.49 7.61
CA ARG A 64 8.38 -7.71 8.81
C ARG A 64 9.71 -8.15 9.41
N GLY A 65 10.35 -7.29 10.19
CA GLY A 65 11.64 -7.63 10.75
C GLY A 65 12.26 -6.57 11.64
N THR A 66 13.51 -6.82 12.02
CA THR A 66 14.35 -5.92 12.83
C THR A 66 15.76 -5.80 12.26
N LEU A 67 16.37 -4.66 12.56
CA LEU A 67 17.79 -4.34 12.44
C LEU A 67 18.31 -4.18 13.88
N PRO A 68 18.74 -5.28 14.56
CA PRO A 68 18.95 -5.29 16.00
C PRO A 68 20.00 -4.28 16.47
N GLU A 69 21.10 -4.15 15.75
CA GLU A 69 22.22 -3.26 16.10
C GLU A 69 21.88 -1.76 15.93
N LEU A 70 20.71 -1.46 15.32
CA LEU A 70 20.16 -0.12 15.14
C LEU A 70 18.86 0.07 15.95
N GLU A 71 18.50 -0.90 16.79
CA GLU A 71 17.22 -1.04 17.52
C GLU A 71 16.01 -0.51 16.72
N THR A 72 15.93 -0.93 15.46
CA THR A 72 14.91 -0.46 14.50
C THR A 72 14.09 -1.65 14.00
N ARG A 73 12.76 -1.53 14.00
CA ARG A 73 11.86 -2.48 13.33
C ARG A 73 11.41 -1.96 11.98
N PHE A 74 11.10 -2.89 11.08
CA PHE A 74 10.62 -2.57 9.74
C PHE A 74 9.45 -3.47 9.30
N SER A 75 8.72 -2.99 8.30
CA SER A 75 7.84 -3.81 7.48
C SER A 75 7.94 -3.37 6.02
N VAL A 76 7.71 -4.30 5.08
CA VAL A 76 7.69 -4.07 3.64
C VAL A 76 6.45 -4.74 3.06
N VAL A 77 5.73 -4.07 2.17
CA VAL A 77 4.43 -4.53 1.67
C VAL A 77 4.30 -4.41 0.15
N SER A 78 3.63 -5.39 -0.46
CA SER A 78 2.92 -5.26 -1.74
C SER A 78 1.44 -5.40 -1.46
N CYS A 79 0.66 -4.36 -1.78
CA CYS A 79 -0.80 -4.34 -1.63
C CYS A 79 -1.50 -3.96 -2.95
N THR A 80 -0.92 -4.40 -4.07
CA THR A 80 -1.34 -4.06 -5.43
C THR A 80 -2.72 -4.63 -5.78
N ALA A 81 -3.01 -5.87 -5.40
CA ALA A 81 -4.32 -6.48 -5.61
C ALA A 81 -5.39 -5.85 -4.70
N ALA A 82 -5.08 -5.64 -3.42
CA ALA A 82 -5.98 -4.98 -2.46
C ALA A 82 -6.32 -3.54 -2.87
N CYS A 83 -5.33 -2.79 -3.38
CA CYS A 83 -5.54 -1.46 -3.95
C CYS A 83 -6.41 -1.48 -5.23
N ASN A 84 -6.22 -2.46 -6.11
CA ASN A 84 -7.09 -2.63 -7.28
C ASN A 84 -8.54 -2.91 -6.88
N GLU A 85 -8.79 -3.80 -5.92
CA GLU A 85 -10.15 -4.07 -5.43
C GLU A 85 -10.81 -2.80 -4.86
N ALA A 86 -10.09 -2.03 -4.04
CA ALA A 86 -10.58 -0.78 -3.48
C ALA A 86 -10.96 0.26 -4.55
N VAL A 87 -10.09 0.47 -5.54
CA VAL A 87 -10.29 1.46 -6.61
C VAL A 87 -11.45 1.08 -7.53
N VAL A 88 -11.55 -0.21 -7.90
CA VAL A 88 -12.61 -0.72 -8.79
C VAL A 88 -13.96 -0.79 -8.07
N ALA A 89 -14.01 -1.27 -6.82
CA ALA A 89 -15.27 -1.36 -6.07
C ALA A 89 -15.93 0.01 -5.85
N HIS A 90 -15.12 1.03 -5.54
CA HIS A 90 -15.62 2.38 -5.28
C HIS A 90 -15.73 3.27 -6.53
N ASN A 91 -15.25 2.82 -7.69
CA ASN A 91 -15.17 3.60 -8.94
C ASN A 91 -14.48 4.96 -8.72
N LEU A 92 -13.24 4.92 -8.22
CA LEU A 92 -12.49 6.13 -7.85
C LEU A 92 -11.85 6.82 -9.05
N GLU A 93 -11.89 8.15 -9.06
CA GLU A 93 -11.10 8.97 -9.98
C GLU A 93 -9.60 8.92 -9.67
N PRO A 94 -8.69 9.22 -10.62
CA PRO A 94 -7.24 9.01 -10.44
C PRO A 94 -6.63 9.64 -9.19
N VAL A 95 -7.08 10.83 -8.77
CA VAL A 95 -6.58 11.50 -7.55
C VAL A 95 -7.06 10.77 -6.28
N ALA A 96 -8.34 10.42 -6.22
CA ALA A 96 -8.90 9.64 -5.10
C ALA A 96 -8.29 8.22 -5.04
N ALA A 97 -8.08 7.60 -6.20
CA ALA A 97 -7.40 6.32 -6.33
C ALA A 97 -5.95 6.38 -5.82
N HIS A 98 -5.18 7.42 -6.15
CA HIS A 98 -3.82 7.59 -5.66
C HIS A 98 -3.77 7.71 -4.13
N LEU A 99 -4.64 8.55 -3.56
CA LEU A 99 -4.68 8.83 -2.12
C LEU A 99 -5.17 7.62 -1.30
N ILE A 100 -6.19 6.89 -1.76
CA ILE A 100 -6.61 5.66 -1.07
C ILE A 100 -5.52 4.56 -1.15
N CYS A 101 -4.80 4.45 -2.27
CA CYS A 101 -3.72 3.46 -2.39
C CYS A 101 -2.55 3.79 -1.43
N ARG A 102 -2.18 5.07 -1.30
CA ARG A 102 -1.21 5.52 -0.29
C ARG A 102 -1.66 5.16 1.13
N ALA A 103 -2.93 5.41 1.46
CA ALA A 103 -3.50 5.08 2.78
C ALA A 103 -3.59 3.56 3.03
N ILE A 104 -3.94 2.75 2.02
CA ILE A 104 -3.96 1.27 2.12
C ILE A 104 -2.55 0.72 2.37
N GLY A 105 -1.55 1.17 1.61
CA GLY A 105 -0.16 0.76 1.83
C GLY A 105 0.36 1.16 3.21
N ALA A 106 0.09 2.38 3.64
CA ALA A 106 0.51 2.88 4.95
C ALA A 106 -0.19 2.13 6.10
N ALA A 107 -1.47 1.79 5.96
CA ALA A 107 -2.19 0.98 6.95
C ALA A 107 -1.68 -0.47 7.00
N ALA A 108 -1.45 -1.11 5.84
CA ALA A 108 -0.98 -2.49 5.77
C ALA A 108 0.40 -2.68 6.43
N LEU A 109 1.29 -1.68 6.31
CA LEU A 109 2.59 -1.64 6.99
C LEU A 109 2.52 -1.67 8.52
N LEU A 110 1.39 -1.26 9.11
CA LEU A 110 1.15 -1.24 10.57
C LEU A 110 0.52 -2.53 11.09
N SER A 111 0.03 -3.41 10.22
CA SER A 111 -0.52 -4.72 10.59
C SER A 111 0.41 -5.55 11.51
N PRO A 112 1.75 -5.57 11.32
CA PRO A 112 2.71 -6.20 12.23
C PRO A 112 2.72 -5.70 13.69
N LEU A 113 2.07 -4.57 14.00
CA LEU A 113 2.02 -3.94 15.33
C LEU A 113 0.73 -4.27 16.11
N LEU A 114 -0.08 -5.18 15.56
CA LEU A 114 -1.33 -5.67 16.13
C LEU A 114 -1.16 -7.12 16.64
N ASN A 115 -1.74 -7.40 17.80
CA ASN A 115 -1.99 -8.76 18.29
C ASN A 115 -3.25 -9.31 17.60
N ASP A 116 -3.41 -10.64 17.58
CA ASP A 116 -4.37 -11.41 16.77
C ASP A 116 -5.77 -10.79 16.59
N THR A 117 -6.41 -10.31 17.66
CA THR A 117 -7.79 -9.76 17.64
C THR A 117 -7.87 -8.25 17.47
N GLU A 118 -6.73 -7.56 17.37
CA GLU A 118 -6.66 -6.10 17.36
C GLU A 118 -6.78 -5.53 15.94
N ARG A 119 -7.32 -4.31 15.85
CA ARG A 119 -7.34 -3.49 14.63
C ARG A 119 -6.85 -2.09 14.88
N PHE A 120 -6.24 -1.47 13.88
CA PHE A 120 -6.18 -0.02 13.79
C PHE A 120 -7.29 0.48 12.85
N THR A 121 -8.12 1.38 13.35
CA THR A 121 -8.88 2.31 12.54
C THR A 121 -8.08 3.60 12.44
N ILE A 122 -7.69 4.00 11.22
CA ILE A 122 -6.96 5.23 10.90
C ILE A 122 -7.92 6.14 10.13
N ARG A 123 -7.91 7.42 10.48
CA ARG A 123 -8.77 8.45 9.89
C ARG A 123 -7.95 9.70 9.63
N TRP A 124 -8.02 10.20 8.41
CA TRP A 124 -7.52 11.51 8.02
C TRP A 124 -8.73 12.40 7.71
N GLU A 125 -8.82 13.59 8.32
CA GLU A 125 -9.84 14.58 8.01
C GLU A 125 -9.16 15.91 7.63
N TYR A 126 -9.48 16.43 6.45
CA TYR A 126 -8.81 17.55 5.81
C TYR A 126 -9.85 18.60 5.37
N PRO A 127 -9.71 19.89 5.73
CA PRO A 127 -10.72 20.91 5.40
C PRO A 127 -10.80 21.28 3.90
N GLY A 128 -9.86 20.82 3.06
CA GLY A 128 -9.91 20.96 1.60
C GLY A 128 -10.84 19.98 0.89
N VAL A 129 -10.78 19.94 -0.44
CA VAL A 129 -11.64 19.11 -1.33
C VAL A 129 -11.52 17.61 -1.03
N LEU A 130 -10.39 17.15 -0.48
CA LEU A 130 -10.17 15.76 -0.08
C LEU A 130 -11.14 15.30 1.02
N ASN A 131 -11.59 16.20 1.90
CA ASN A 131 -12.51 15.97 3.01
C ASN A 131 -12.10 14.85 4.00
N SER A 132 -12.18 13.57 3.63
CA SER A 132 -11.81 12.47 4.53
C SER A 132 -11.32 11.20 3.84
N ILE A 133 -10.38 10.53 4.51
CA ILE A 133 -9.93 9.16 4.22
C ILE A 133 -10.05 8.33 5.50
N MET A 134 -10.41 7.06 5.37
CA MET A 134 -10.40 6.09 6.47
C MET A 134 -9.79 4.78 5.99
N ALA A 135 -8.90 4.19 6.79
CA ALA A 135 -8.39 2.83 6.61
C ALA A 135 -8.62 2.02 7.88
N ASP A 136 -8.96 0.74 7.76
CA ASP A 136 -9.18 -0.15 8.90
C ASP A 136 -8.52 -1.50 8.65
N ILE A 137 -7.50 -1.83 9.45
CA ILE A 137 -6.53 -2.92 9.24
C ILE A 137 -6.45 -3.83 10.47
N GLY A 138 -6.46 -5.15 10.26
CA GLY A 138 -6.27 -6.16 11.31
C GLY A 138 -4.87 -6.79 11.34
N ALA A 139 -4.61 -7.62 12.35
CA ALA A 139 -3.36 -8.38 12.47
C ALA A 139 -3.15 -9.41 11.34
N ASP A 140 -4.23 -9.97 10.78
CA ASP A 140 -4.22 -10.88 9.62
C ASP A 140 -4.04 -10.14 8.26
N CYS A 141 -3.59 -8.88 8.29
CA CYS A 141 -3.54 -7.94 7.16
C CYS A 141 -4.86 -7.80 6.35
N ASP A 142 -6.00 -8.15 6.96
CA ASP A 142 -7.32 -7.93 6.37
C ASP A 142 -7.69 -6.44 6.49
N LEU A 143 -7.99 -5.80 5.35
CA LEU A 143 -8.08 -4.35 5.28
C LEU A 143 -9.29 -3.86 4.49
N ARG A 144 -9.77 -2.68 4.85
CA ARG A 144 -10.78 -1.94 4.09
C ARG A 144 -10.48 -0.45 4.16
N ALA A 145 -10.83 0.27 3.11
CA ALA A 145 -10.60 1.70 3.05
C ALA A 145 -11.78 2.45 2.43
N LEU A 146 -11.86 3.73 2.75
CA LEU A 146 -12.81 4.69 2.22
C LEU A 146 -12.09 6.01 1.93
N ILE A 147 -12.52 6.66 0.86
CA ILE A 147 -12.20 8.06 0.56
C ILE A 147 -13.51 8.76 0.18
N ASN A 148 -13.72 9.95 0.72
CA ASN A 148 -14.89 10.76 0.43
C ASN A 148 -14.45 12.21 0.24
N PRO A 149 -14.58 12.79 -0.97
CA PRO A 149 -15.32 12.26 -2.12
C PRO A 149 -14.52 11.23 -2.95
N ALA A 150 -15.25 10.31 -3.60
CA ALA A 150 -14.71 9.34 -4.56
C ALA A 150 -14.29 9.96 -5.92
N SER A 151 -14.83 11.15 -6.20
CA SER A 151 -14.51 12.03 -7.33
C SER A 151 -13.85 13.28 -6.76
N ILE A 152 -12.60 13.54 -7.15
CA ILE A 152 -11.81 14.71 -6.73
C ILE A 152 -11.53 15.47 -8.02
N GLY A 153 -12.51 16.29 -8.39
CA GLY A 153 -12.73 16.71 -9.77
C GLY A 153 -11.61 17.56 -10.40
N GLU A 154 -11.66 17.63 -11.72
CA GLU A 154 -10.77 18.46 -12.54
C GLU A 154 -10.79 19.92 -12.07
N GLY A 155 -9.61 20.49 -11.77
CA GLY A 155 -9.47 21.88 -11.28
C GLY A 155 -8.99 22.05 -9.84
N VAL A 156 -8.60 20.97 -9.14
CA VAL A 156 -7.81 21.07 -7.90
C VAL A 156 -6.36 21.47 -8.26
N GLU A 157 -6.14 22.78 -8.37
CA GLU A 157 -4.90 23.40 -8.87
C GLU A 157 -3.74 23.48 -7.84
N SER A 158 -4.00 23.26 -6.55
CA SER A 158 -2.96 23.29 -5.50
C SER A 158 -3.25 22.30 -4.36
N LEU A 159 -2.20 21.97 -3.60
CA LEU A 159 -2.31 21.12 -2.40
C LEU A 159 -3.20 21.79 -1.35
N ASP A 160 -3.11 23.10 -1.16
CA ASP A 160 -3.95 23.88 -0.24
C ASP A 160 -5.45 23.83 -0.62
N LYS A 161 -5.80 23.66 -1.90
CA LYS A 161 -7.19 23.36 -2.29
C LYS A 161 -7.60 21.92 -1.98
N LEU A 162 -6.66 20.97 -2.07
CA LEU A 162 -6.90 19.55 -1.84
C LEU A 162 -7.04 19.24 -0.33
N PHE A 163 -6.08 19.68 0.48
CA PHE A 163 -5.96 19.38 1.90
C PHE A 163 -6.49 20.51 2.81
N GLY A 164 -6.37 21.77 2.40
CA GLY A 164 -6.69 22.95 3.23
C GLY A 164 -5.44 23.55 3.90
N GLU A 165 -5.61 24.16 5.07
CA GLU A 165 -4.50 24.77 5.84
C GLU A 165 -3.89 23.81 6.88
N ALA A 166 -4.74 23.01 7.55
CA ALA A 166 -4.34 21.96 8.48
C ALA A 166 -5.49 20.94 8.62
N GLY A 167 -5.20 19.65 8.48
CA GLY A 167 -6.12 18.56 8.78
C GLY A 167 -5.85 17.94 10.15
N THR A 168 -6.37 16.73 10.36
CA THR A 168 -6.05 15.88 11.52
C THR A 168 -5.85 14.42 11.09
N VAL A 169 -4.98 13.70 11.79
CA VAL A 169 -4.91 12.24 11.76
C VAL A 169 -5.34 11.71 13.12
N ALA A 170 -6.29 10.78 13.13
CA ALA A 170 -6.69 10.03 14.31
C ALA A 170 -6.44 8.54 14.09
N VAL A 171 -5.74 7.89 15.03
CA VAL A 171 -5.53 6.44 15.06
C VAL A 171 -6.21 5.90 16.31
N THR A 172 -7.09 4.91 16.12
CA THR A 172 -7.76 4.18 17.20
C THR A 172 -7.39 2.71 17.11
N LYS A 173 -6.74 2.18 18.15
CA LYS A 173 -6.47 0.75 18.30
C LYS A 173 -7.59 0.12 19.11
N SER A 174 -8.23 -0.93 18.60
CA SER A 174 -9.37 -1.61 19.25
C SER A 174 -9.26 -3.13 19.20
N ASP A 175 -9.88 -3.81 20.16
CA ASP A 175 -10.09 -5.26 20.14
C ASP A 175 -11.41 -5.60 19.44
N GLN A 176 -11.37 -6.42 18.39
CA GLN A 176 -12.52 -6.68 17.51
C GLN A 176 -13.66 -7.47 18.20
N PRO A 177 -13.40 -8.54 18.99
CA PRO A 177 -14.45 -9.30 19.67
C PRO A 177 -15.21 -8.50 20.74
N THR A 178 -14.56 -7.59 21.45
CA THR A 178 -15.22 -6.78 22.51
C THR A 178 -15.64 -5.38 22.04
N GLY A 179 -15.14 -4.91 20.89
CA GLY A 179 -15.30 -3.53 20.43
C GLY A 179 -14.59 -2.49 21.31
N ARG A 180 -13.73 -2.93 22.26
CA ARG A 180 -13.09 -2.06 23.24
C ARG A 180 -11.91 -1.32 22.61
N VAL A 181 -11.93 0.01 22.70
CA VAL A 181 -10.77 0.85 22.41
C VAL A 181 -9.65 0.54 23.42
N LEU A 182 -8.48 0.21 22.90
CA LEU A 182 -7.26 -0.12 23.67
C LEU A 182 -6.34 1.10 23.78
N ALA A 183 -6.25 1.88 22.70
CA ALA A 183 -5.56 3.17 22.64
C ALA A 183 -6.22 4.05 21.58
N SER A 184 -6.14 5.37 21.71
CA SER A 184 -6.49 6.28 20.62
C SER A 184 -5.71 7.58 20.75
N GLY A 185 -5.20 8.07 19.63
CA GLY A 185 -4.50 9.35 19.49
C GLY A 185 -5.13 10.22 18.41
N THR A 186 -4.85 11.53 18.48
CA THR A 186 -5.15 12.50 17.41
C THR A 186 -3.98 13.50 17.30
N SER A 187 -3.54 13.79 16.08
CA SER A 187 -2.54 14.82 15.76
C SER A 187 -3.07 15.75 14.67
N GLU A 188 -2.42 16.90 14.49
CA GLU A 188 -2.61 17.72 13.29
C GLU A 188 -2.03 16.98 12.05
N ALA A 189 -2.52 17.32 10.86
CA ALA A 189 -2.08 16.81 9.57
C ALA A 189 -1.71 18.01 8.68
N VAL A 190 -0.42 18.35 8.66
CA VAL A 190 0.12 19.62 8.12
C VAL A 190 1.19 19.39 7.04
N LEU A 191 1.52 18.14 6.73
CA LEU A 191 2.50 17.77 5.72
C LEU A 191 1.87 17.62 4.33
N HIS A 192 0.53 17.58 4.26
CA HIS A 192 -0.25 17.43 3.03
C HIS A 192 0.10 16.16 2.24
N ASP A 193 0.46 15.10 2.97
CA ASP A 193 0.58 13.75 2.44
C ASP A 193 0.14 12.72 3.50
N VAL A 194 -0.76 11.83 3.10
CA VAL A 194 -1.43 10.86 3.99
C VAL A 194 -0.46 9.88 4.66
N VAL A 195 0.72 9.65 4.08
CA VAL A 195 1.74 8.74 4.58
C VAL A 195 2.66 9.45 5.57
N GLU A 196 3.07 10.69 5.24
CA GLU A 196 3.91 11.51 6.11
C GLU A 196 3.13 12.01 7.33
N ASP A 197 1.88 12.47 7.17
CA ASP A 197 0.99 12.86 8.27
C ASP A 197 0.74 11.69 9.25
N LEU A 198 0.71 10.44 8.76
CA LEU A 198 0.60 9.25 9.61
C LEU A 198 1.92 8.87 10.29
N ALA A 199 3.08 9.08 9.65
CA ALA A 199 4.37 8.92 10.32
C ALA A 199 4.57 9.98 11.42
N HIS A 200 4.16 11.22 11.15
CA HIS A 200 4.12 12.32 12.11
C HIS A 200 3.18 12.02 13.29
N HIS A 201 2.03 11.41 13.03
CA HIS A 201 1.11 10.97 14.07
C HIS A 201 1.78 10.08 15.12
N PHE A 202 2.51 9.04 14.71
CA PHE A 202 3.20 8.15 15.66
C PHE A 202 4.31 8.87 16.45
N ALA A 203 5.04 9.79 15.82
CA ALA A 203 6.05 10.59 16.50
C ALA A 203 5.45 11.51 17.58
N VAL A 204 4.30 12.15 17.31
CA VAL A 204 3.69 13.14 18.21
C VAL A 204 2.72 12.54 19.24
N SER A 205 1.84 11.64 18.82
CA SER A 205 0.86 10.98 19.70
C SER A 205 1.51 9.93 20.59
N ASP A 206 2.23 9.01 19.96
CA ASP A 206 2.67 7.76 20.59
C ASP A 206 4.13 7.81 21.05
N GLN A 207 4.86 8.89 20.71
CA GLN A 207 6.30 9.06 20.94
C GLN A 207 7.14 7.94 20.30
N LEU A 208 6.69 7.45 19.14
CA LEU A 208 7.35 6.43 18.34
C LEU A 208 7.88 7.04 17.04
N GLU A 209 9.18 7.35 17.01
CA GLU A 209 9.85 7.85 15.82
C GLU A 209 9.66 6.86 14.65
N THR A 210 8.96 7.32 13.63
CA THR A 210 8.48 6.50 12.50
C THR A 210 8.87 7.16 11.19
N ALA A 211 9.12 6.35 10.17
CA ALA A 211 9.28 6.78 8.79
C ALA A 211 8.51 5.81 7.88
N LEU A 212 7.66 6.34 7.00
CA LEU A 212 6.84 5.58 6.06
C LEU A 212 7.13 6.06 4.65
N ALA A 213 7.33 5.13 3.71
CA ALA A 213 7.33 5.42 2.29
C ALA A 213 6.38 4.46 1.58
N VAL A 214 5.44 5.00 0.81
CA VAL A 214 4.53 4.23 -0.05
C VAL A 214 4.61 4.81 -1.46
N LEU A 215 4.63 3.93 -2.46
CA LEU A 215 4.68 4.29 -3.87
C LEU A 215 3.57 3.58 -4.64
N VAL A 216 2.87 4.33 -5.49
CA VAL A 216 1.74 3.86 -6.29
C VAL A 216 2.01 4.23 -7.74
N GLN A 217 2.00 3.24 -8.64
CA GLN A 217 1.97 3.48 -10.09
C GLN A 217 0.64 3.00 -10.67
N PHE A 218 0.16 3.67 -11.72
CA PHE A 218 -1.07 3.33 -12.41
C PHE A 218 -0.81 2.77 -13.82
N ALA A 219 -1.72 1.94 -14.30
CA ALA A 219 -1.79 1.43 -15.66
C ALA A 219 -3.09 1.89 -16.36
N PRO A 220 -3.09 2.05 -17.70
CA PRO A 220 -4.30 2.35 -18.47
C PRO A 220 -5.19 1.10 -18.69
N ASP A 221 -5.44 0.33 -17.62
CA ASP A 221 -6.30 -0.85 -17.58
C ASP A 221 -7.44 -0.59 -16.58
N PRO A 222 -8.66 -0.22 -17.02
CA PRO A 222 -9.78 0.08 -16.11
C PRO A 222 -10.22 -1.09 -15.21
N ALA A 223 -9.84 -2.33 -15.53
CA ALA A 223 -10.11 -3.49 -14.68
C ALA A 223 -9.03 -3.72 -13.61
N ARG A 224 -7.82 -3.19 -13.82
CA ARG A 224 -6.68 -3.22 -12.88
C ARG A 224 -5.88 -1.91 -12.98
N PRO A 225 -6.45 -0.77 -12.54
CA PRO A 225 -5.84 0.54 -12.73
C PRO A 225 -4.54 0.71 -11.94
N VAL A 226 -4.34 0.00 -10.83
CA VAL A 226 -3.11 0.07 -10.02
C VAL A 226 -2.10 -0.94 -10.58
N ARG A 227 -0.98 -0.43 -11.11
CA ARG A 227 0.12 -1.24 -11.65
C ARG A 227 0.94 -1.89 -10.53
N GLN A 228 1.30 -1.09 -9.53
CA GLN A 228 1.97 -1.54 -8.32
C GLN A 228 1.63 -0.60 -7.16
N CYS A 229 1.46 -1.16 -5.97
CA CYS A 229 1.42 -0.41 -4.72
C CYS A 229 2.36 -1.09 -3.74
N TYR A 230 3.51 -0.46 -3.52
CA TYR A 230 4.56 -0.95 -2.63
C TYR A 230 4.80 0.03 -1.50
N GLY A 231 5.20 -0.46 -0.34
CA GLY A 231 5.60 0.40 0.77
C GLY A 231 6.60 -0.24 1.72
N ILE A 232 7.22 0.62 2.53
CA ILE A 232 8.13 0.26 3.61
C ILE A 232 7.92 1.20 4.81
N MET A 233 7.95 0.63 6.02
CA MET A 233 8.03 1.33 7.29
C MET A 233 9.39 1.07 7.94
N LEU A 234 9.96 2.10 8.54
CA LEU A 234 10.98 2.01 9.58
C LEU A 234 10.42 2.64 10.86
N GLN A 235 10.68 2.05 12.02
CA GLN A 235 10.23 2.59 13.30
C GLN A 235 11.22 2.25 14.41
N ALA A 236 11.56 3.24 15.22
CA ALA A 236 12.45 3.08 16.37
C ALA A 236 11.83 2.12 17.40
N MET A 237 12.67 1.28 18.01
CA MET A 237 12.35 0.48 19.20
C MET A 237 12.94 1.18 20.45
N PRO A 238 12.70 0.69 21.67
CA PRO A 238 13.39 1.19 22.87
C PRO A 238 14.91 1.18 22.69
N ASP A 239 15.60 2.12 23.35
CA ASP A 239 17.06 2.29 23.32
C ASP A 239 17.69 2.59 21.95
N CYS A 240 16.88 2.86 20.91
CA CYS A 240 17.32 3.30 19.59
C CYS A 240 18.02 4.67 19.59
N ASP A 241 19.16 4.75 18.90
CA ASP A 241 19.88 6.00 18.64
C ASP A 241 19.15 6.82 17.56
N LEU A 242 18.58 7.95 17.95
CA LEU A 242 17.80 8.79 17.06
C LEU A 242 18.63 9.51 15.99
N GLU A 243 19.93 9.74 16.19
CA GLU A 243 20.79 10.29 15.13
C GLU A 243 20.99 9.26 14.00
N GLN A 244 21.17 7.99 14.36
CA GLN A 244 21.25 6.87 13.41
C GLN A 244 19.89 6.58 12.75
N PHE A 245 18.78 6.67 13.50
CA PHE A 245 17.44 6.53 12.95
C PHE A 245 17.12 7.64 11.93
N ASP A 246 17.55 8.87 12.18
CA ASP A 246 17.40 9.96 11.22
C ASP A 246 18.22 9.73 9.94
N ASP A 247 19.39 9.08 10.02
CA ASP A 247 20.15 8.68 8.82
C ASP A 247 19.46 7.54 8.05
N LEU A 248 18.84 6.57 8.72
CA LEU A 248 17.96 5.58 8.08
C LEU A 248 16.74 6.26 7.40
N ARG A 249 16.11 7.24 8.06
CA ARG A 249 15.00 8.04 7.52
C ARG A 249 15.42 8.82 6.27
N LYS A 250 16.62 9.41 6.25
CA LYS A 250 17.20 10.06 5.06
C LYS A 250 17.45 9.06 3.91
N ARG A 251 17.93 7.85 4.23
CA ARG A 251 18.15 6.77 3.25
C ARG A 251 16.84 6.25 2.65
N LEU A 252 15.77 6.14 3.46
CA LEU A 252 14.44 5.73 3.02
C LEU A 252 13.86 6.66 1.93
N LEU A 253 14.15 7.95 2.04
CA LEU A 253 13.73 8.99 1.08
C LEU A 253 14.74 9.22 -0.06
N ALA A 254 15.87 8.48 -0.08
CA ALA A 254 16.91 8.67 -1.07
C ALA A 254 16.49 8.15 -2.48
N PRO A 255 17.07 8.72 -3.56
CA PRO A 255 16.77 8.28 -4.93
C PRO A 255 17.03 6.79 -5.20
N GLU A 256 17.92 6.14 -4.46
CA GLU A 256 18.24 4.72 -4.58
C GLU A 256 17.06 3.83 -4.12
N VAL A 257 16.61 3.98 -2.87
CA VAL A 257 15.42 3.30 -2.35
C VAL A 257 14.21 3.61 -3.23
N ARG A 258 14.00 4.89 -3.58
CA ARG A 258 12.91 5.28 -4.49
C ARG A 258 12.98 4.56 -5.84
N SER A 259 14.17 4.42 -6.44
CA SER A 259 14.34 3.71 -7.71
C SER A 259 13.95 2.24 -7.61
N ILE A 260 14.21 1.58 -6.46
CA ILE A 260 13.79 0.20 -6.20
C ILE A 260 12.25 0.13 -6.05
N LEU A 261 11.62 1.06 -5.33
CA LEU A 261 10.15 1.17 -5.26
C LEU A 261 9.52 1.38 -6.65
N GLU A 262 10.18 2.15 -7.52
CA GLU A 262 9.73 2.45 -8.90
C GLU A 262 10.01 1.34 -9.93
N ALA A 263 10.81 0.32 -9.58
CA ALA A 263 11.39 -0.67 -10.51
C ALA A 263 10.41 -1.74 -11.06
N GLY A 264 9.17 -1.35 -11.39
CA GLY A 264 8.19 -2.24 -12.02
C GLY A 264 7.68 -3.36 -11.12
N GLU A 265 7.28 -4.49 -11.72
CA GLU A 265 6.70 -5.64 -11.03
C GLU A 265 7.80 -6.47 -10.34
N ARG A 266 7.69 -6.66 -9.01
CA ARG A 266 8.65 -7.35 -8.15
C ARG A 266 8.01 -8.47 -7.33
N ASP A 267 8.85 -9.43 -6.92
CA ASP A 267 8.61 -10.55 -6.02
C ASP A 267 9.23 -10.29 -4.62
N GLU A 268 9.32 -11.30 -3.75
CA GLU A 268 9.76 -11.15 -2.35
C GLU A 268 11.22 -10.68 -2.20
N ASP A 269 12.08 -10.87 -3.21
CA ASP A 269 13.43 -10.31 -3.24
C ASP A 269 13.44 -8.76 -3.18
N PHE A 270 12.30 -8.11 -3.51
CA PHE A 270 12.06 -6.68 -3.30
C PHE A 270 12.37 -6.21 -1.87
N ALA A 271 11.88 -6.92 -0.86
CA ALA A 271 12.11 -6.53 0.53
C ALA A 271 13.60 -6.57 0.85
N SER A 272 14.29 -7.58 0.35
CA SER A 272 15.74 -7.77 0.48
C SER A 272 16.54 -6.68 -0.24
N GLU A 273 16.12 -6.26 -1.44
CA GLU A 273 16.77 -5.15 -2.16
C GLU A 273 16.59 -3.80 -1.46
N VAL A 274 15.37 -3.48 -1.00
CA VAL A 274 15.11 -2.24 -0.25
C VAL A 274 15.92 -2.20 1.06
N LEU A 275 15.99 -3.32 1.78
CA LEU A 275 16.80 -3.43 3.01
C LEU A 275 18.30 -3.31 2.71
N ASN A 276 18.80 -3.99 1.67
CA ASN A 276 20.19 -3.83 1.24
C ASN A 276 20.51 -2.37 0.89
N ALA A 277 19.65 -1.67 0.15
CA ALA A 277 19.86 -0.25 -0.17
C ALA A 277 19.94 0.62 1.10
N LEU A 278 19.11 0.34 2.11
CA LEU A 278 19.17 1.03 3.41
C LEU A 278 20.46 0.73 4.19
N THR A 279 20.97 -0.50 4.18
CA THR A 279 22.00 -0.96 5.13
C THR A 279 23.34 -1.43 4.52
N HIS A 280 23.57 -1.28 3.21
CA HIS A 280 24.73 -1.85 2.51
C HIS A 280 26.13 -1.49 3.05
N ASP A 281 26.25 -0.35 3.74
CA ASP A 281 27.48 0.18 4.35
C ASP A 281 27.44 0.20 5.89
N LEU A 282 26.38 -0.34 6.50
CA LEU A 282 26.20 -0.43 7.95
C LEU A 282 26.61 -1.82 8.47
N ASP A 283 27.29 -1.88 9.62
CA ASP A 283 27.69 -3.15 10.28
C ASP A 283 26.54 -3.68 11.15
N CYS A 284 25.39 -3.96 10.52
CA CYS A 284 24.19 -4.50 11.18
C CYS A 284 23.69 -5.79 10.54
N SER A 285 22.98 -6.58 11.33
CA SER A 285 22.25 -7.77 10.90
C SER A 285 20.81 -7.42 10.55
N CYS A 286 20.17 -8.29 9.76
CA CYS A 286 18.76 -8.17 9.41
C CYS A 286 18.04 -9.48 9.72
N GLN A 287 16.95 -9.40 10.48
CA GLN A 287 16.06 -10.52 10.77
C GLN A 287 14.73 -10.27 10.05
N LEU A 288 14.44 -11.04 9.01
CA LEU A 288 13.23 -10.91 8.20
C LEU A 288 12.32 -12.13 8.37
N TYR A 289 11.01 -11.86 8.50
CA TYR A 289 9.96 -12.86 8.65
C TYR A 289 8.78 -12.53 7.73
N PRO A 290 8.17 -13.53 7.07
CA PRO A 290 6.91 -13.32 6.36
C PRO A 290 5.78 -12.97 7.33
N GLY A 291 4.85 -12.15 6.87
CA GLY A 291 3.58 -11.84 7.51
C GLY A 291 2.39 -12.27 6.64
N PRO A 292 1.15 -12.13 7.14
CA PRO A 292 -0.04 -12.36 6.34
C PRO A 292 -0.11 -11.36 5.17
N ALA A 293 -0.41 -11.87 3.98
CA ALA A 293 -0.59 -11.06 2.78
C ALA A 293 -1.76 -10.05 2.93
N PRO A 294 -1.63 -8.80 2.46
CA PRO A 294 -2.74 -7.86 2.41
C PRO A 294 -3.95 -8.42 1.64
N VAL A 295 -5.13 -8.35 2.25
CA VAL A 295 -6.38 -8.75 1.59
C VAL A 295 -7.45 -7.69 1.80
N TYR A 296 -7.97 -7.11 0.71
CA TYR A 296 -9.14 -6.25 0.81
C TYR A 296 -10.35 -7.09 1.27
N ARG A 297 -10.95 -6.72 2.40
CA ARG A 297 -11.99 -7.52 3.05
C ARG A 297 -12.94 -6.64 3.86
N CYS A 298 -14.23 -6.81 3.63
CA CYS A 298 -15.27 -6.17 4.43
C CYS A 298 -16.13 -7.21 5.14
N GLY A 299 -16.20 -7.16 6.47
CA GLY A 299 -17.03 -8.04 7.31
C GLY A 299 -18.55 -7.81 7.21
N CYS A 300 -19.04 -7.10 6.19
CA CYS A 300 -20.49 -6.93 5.98
C CYS A 300 -21.13 -8.23 5.46
N SER A 301 -22.35 -8.50 5.92
CA SER A 301 -23.17 -9.63 5.45
C SER A 301 -24.61 -9.18 5.12
N HIS A 302 -25.42 -10.10 4.58
CA HIS A 302 -26.86 -9.89 4.42
C HIS A 302 -27.51 -9.73 5.79
N ASP A 303 -27.25 -10.66 6.72
CA ASP A 303 -27.73 -10.63 8.10
C ASP A 303 -27.42 -9.32 8.83
N SER A 304 -26.20 -8.76 8.69
CA SER A 304 -25.84 -7.46 9.26
C SER A 304 -26.59 -6.30 8.61
N SER A 305 -26.92 -6.41 7.32
CA SER A 305 -27.70 -5.41 6.58
C SER A 305 -29.18 -5.47 6.96
N VAL A 306 -29.72 -6.66 7.23
CA VAL A 306 -31.07 -6.87 7.79
C VAL A 306 -31.14 -6.35 9.24
N ALA A 307 -30.12 -6.65 10.05
CA ALA A 307 -30.03 -6.13 11.42
C ALA A 307 -29.96 -4.59 11.46
N MET A 308 -29.29 -3.95 10.49
CA MET A 308 -29.29 -2.49 10.36
C MET A 308 -30.70 -1.92 10.17
N LEU A 309 -31.61 -2.60 9.46
CA LEU A 309 -32.99 -2.12 9.30
C LEU A 309 -33.74 -2.02 10.64
N GLN A 310 -33.34 -2.75 11.68
CA GLN A 310 -33.96 -2.66 13.02
C GLN A 310 -33.84 -1.27 13.65
N THR A 311 -32.85 -0.45 13.23
CA THR A 311 -32.71 0.93 13.72
C THR A 311 -33.72 1.90 13.10
N LEU A 312 -34.42 1.50 12.03
CA LEU A 312 -35.47 2.31 11.42
C LEU A 312 -36.75 2.30 12.28
N PRO A 313 -37.50 3.42 12.33
CA PRO A 313 -38.83 3.49 12.90
C PRO A 313 -39.75 2.38 12.38
N VAL A 314 -40.65 1.89 13.24
CA VAL A 314 -41.57 0.79 12.91
C VAL A 314 -42.44 1.14 11.69
N ALA A 315 -42.88 2.40 11.58
CA ALA A 315 -43.67 2.88 10.44
C ALA A 315 -42.92 2.75 9.10
N GLU A 316 -41.65 3.16 9.03
CA GLU A 316 -40.84 3.02 7.82
C GLU A 316 -40.65 1.55 7.42
N ARG A 317 -40.50 0.65 8.41
CA ARG A 317 -40.43 -0.79 8.16
C ARG A 317 -41.76 -1.40 7.71
N ASP A 318 -42.89 -0.89 8.19
CA ASP A 318 -44.22 -1.30 7.73
C ASP A 318 -44.56 -0.75 6.35
N GLU A 319 -44.11 0.45 6.00
CA GLU A 319 -44.18 1.02 4.64
C GLU A 319 -43.34 0.19 3.66
N ILE A 320 -42.09 -0.15 4.03
CA ILE A 320 -41.25 -1.09 3.27
C ILE A 320 -41.96 -2.43 3.08
N ARG A 321 -42.45 -3.07 4.17
CA ARG A 321 -43.17 -4.36 4.11
C ARG A 321 -44.40 -4.32 3.20
N SER A 322 -45.17 -3.24 3.26
CA SER A 322 -46.44 -3.10 2.54
C SER A 322 -46.29 -2.63 1.08
N SER A 323 -45.17 -2.02 0.71
CA SER A 323 -44.84 -1.70 -0.69
C SER A 323 -44.69 -2.94 -1.57
N GLY A 324 -44.18 -4.04 -1.00
CA GLY A 324 -43.80 -5.24 -1.75
C GLY A 324 -42.47 -5.12 -2.53
N GLU A 325 -41.75 -4.01 -2.43
CA GLU A 325 -40.49 -3.78 -3.13
C GLU A 325 -39.26 -4.15 -2.27
N ALA A 326 -38.24 -4.76 -2.88
CA ALA A 326 -37.02 -5.16 -2.18
C ALA A 326 -36.11 -3.95 -1.88
N VAL A 327 -35.64 -3.83 -0.63
CA VAL A 327 -34.76 -2.74 -0.21
C VAL A 327 -33.31 -3.05 -0.59
N ARG A 328 -32.61 -2.04 -1.12
CA ARG A 328 -31.20 -2.10 -1.50
C ARG A 328 -30.31 -1.42 -0.46
N VAL A 329 -29.64 -2.22 0.37
CA VAL A 329 -28.64 -1.71 1.33
C VAL A 329 -27.26 -1.79 0.69
N ARG A 330 -26.67 -0.64 0.35
CA ARG A 330 -25.28 -0.57 -0.15
C ARG A 330 -24.30 -0.43 1.00
N CYS A 331 -23.41 -1.41 1.17
CA CYS A 331 -22.30 -1.29 2.11
C CYS A 331 -21.35 -0.17 1.65
N HIS A 332 -21.06 0.78 2.53
CA HIS A 332 -20.15 1.88 2.21
C HIS A 332 -18.73 1.36 1.96
N PHE A 333 -18.18 0.51 2.83
CA PHE A 333 -16.78 0.04 2.79
C PHE A 333 -16.36 -0.81 1.59
N CYS A 334 -17.28 -1.50 0.91
CA CYS A 334 -16.95 -2.38 -0.23
C CYS A 334 -17.91 -2.22 -1.42
N ALA A 335 -18.71 -1.15 -1.44
CA ALA A 335 -19.71 -0.84 -2.46
C ALA A 335 -20.81 -1.90 -2.73
N LYS A 336 -20.72 -3.10 -2.13
CA LYS A 336 -21.62 -4.23 -2.34
C LYS A 336 -23.04 -3.90 -1.91
N THR A 337 -23.99 -4.13 -2.81
CA THR A 337 -25.43 -4.00 -2.54
C THR A 337 -26.01 -5.33 -2.08
N TYR A 338 -26.75 -5.30 -0.98
CA TYR A 338 -27.60 -6.37 -0.50
C TYR A 338 -29.05 -6.05 -0.85
N GLU A 339 -29.74 -6.94 -1.56
CA GLU A 339 -31.19 -6.87 -1.74
C GLU A 339 -31.86 -7.65 -0.60
N ILE A 340 -32.78 -6.99 0.10
CA ILE A 340 -33.53 -7.53 1.24
C ILE A 340 -34.99 -7.60 0.82
N ALA A 341 -35.60 -8.79 0.85
CA ALA A 341 -37.00 -8.94 0.46
C ALA A 341 -37.92 -8.34 1.54
N PRO A 342 -39.13 -7.86 1.19
CA PRO A 342 -40.06 -7.30 2.18
C PRO A 342 -40.35 -8.23 3.37
N GLY A 343 -40.36 -9.55 3.14
CA GLY A 343 -40.58 -10.54 4.20
C GLY A 343 -39.42 -10.73 5.17
N ASP A 344 -38.20 -10.29 4.80
CA ASP A 344 -37.00 -10.37 5.64
C ASP A 344 -36.82 -9.12 6.52
N VAL A 345 -37.68 -8.10 6.36
CA VAL A 345 -37.60 -6.83 7.09
C VAL A 345 -38.15 -7.01 8.51
N PRO A 346 -37.35 -6.73 9.57
CA PRO A 346 -37.61 -7.14 10.96
C PRO A 346 -38.49 -6.18 11.78
#